data_AF-A0A536SCN0-F1
#
_entry.id   AF-A0A536SCN0-F1
#
_cell.length_a   1.000
_cell.length_b   1.000
_cell.length_c   1.000
_cell.angle_alpha   90.00
_cell.angle_beta   90.00
_cell.angle_gamma   90.00
#
_symmetry.space_group_name_H-M   'P 1'
#
loop_
_entity.id
_entity.type
_entity.pdbx_description
1 polymer ?
#
loop_
_entity_poly.entity_id
_entity_poly.type
_entity_poly.pdbx_seq_one_letter_code
_entity_poly.pdbx_strand_id
1 'polypeptide(L)'
;KWRALADQVSALGLAVVWSGGKGEQVLVDAIDPESRHASFAGRLDLAQMWRLLQNAAMLVSLDTSIAHMGRLTGTPTVTLFGPGSEALFGAGEFWRNSPYAGVTIHVPCRDQRSLFKREIHWVRRCQRTPAECSRAICMEGIDVKMVVDAADALRRKASRDLA
;
A
#
# COMPACT_ATOMS: atom_id res chain seq x y z
N LYS A 1 10.90 -8.59 -0.91
CA LYS A 1 10.56 -7.39 -1.73
C LYS A 1 10.55 -6.11 -0.91
N TRP A 2 9.88 -6.06 0.25
CA TRP A 2 9.89 -4.86 1.13
C TRP A 2 11.28 -4.34 1.49
N ARG A 3 12.24 -5.21 1.82
CA ARG A 3 13.64 -4.81 2.06
C ARG A 3 14.24 -4.06 0.87
N ALA A 4 14.16 -4.64 -0.33
CA ALA A 4 14.67 -4.01 -1.55
C ALA A 4 13.96 -2.68 -1.86
N LEU A 5 12.66 -2.57 -1.56
CA LEU A 5 11.95 -1.30 -1.65
C LEU A 5 12.50 -0.27 -0.66
N ALA A 6 12.74 -0.65 0.59
CA ALA A 6 13.32 0.23 1.60
C ALA A 6 14.72 0.71 1.22
N ASP A 7 15.56 -0.17 0.66
CA ASP A 7 16.88 0.20 0.16
C ASP A 7 16.77 1.23 -0.99
N GLN A 8 15.86 1.03 -1.95
CA GLN A 8 15.66 1.99 -3.05
C GLN A 8 15.07 3.32 -2.58
N VAL A 9 14.10 3.31 -1.67
CA VAL A 9 13.55 4.54 -1.08
C VAL A 9 14.61 5.29 -0.27
N SER A 10 15.45 4.57 0.47
CA SER A 10 16.58 5.16 1.19
C SER A 10 17.60 5.81 0.25
N ALA A 11 17.87 5.19 -0.91
CA ALA A 11 18.73 5.76 -1.95
C ALA A 11 18.16 7.06 -2.56
N LEU A 12 16.86 7.31 -2.45
CA LEU A 12 16.22 8.57 -2.82
C LEU A 12 16.34 9.67 -1.75
N GLY A 13 17.08 9.42 -0.66
CA GLY A 13 17.31 10.35 0.45
C GLY A 13 16.18 10.39 1.49
N LEU A 14 15.27 9.41 1.47
CA LEU A 14 14.13 9.35 2.38
C LEU A 14 14.40 8.41 3.55
N ALA A 15 14.11 8.84 4.77
CA ALA A 15 14.11 7.97 5.92
C ALA A 15 12.96 6.96 5.84
N VAL A 16 13.26 5.67 5.94
CA VAL A 16 12.26 4.59 6.00
C VAL A 16 11.85 4.35 7.45
N VAL A 17 10.54 4.17 7.65
CA VAL A 17 9.94 3.82 8.93
C VAL A 17 8.98 2.66 8.71
N TRP A 18 9.10 1.62 9.53
CA TRP A 18 8.19 0.47 9.50
C TRP A 18 7.01 0.67 10.43
N SER A 19 5.84 0.25 9.95
CA SER A 19 4.61 0.13 10.74
C SER A 19 3.98 -1.24 10.56
N GLY A 20 3.19 -1.64 11.54
CA GLY A 20 2.39 -2.86 11.52
C GLY A 20 1.39 -2.84 12.67
N GLY A 21 0.38 -3.68 12.58
CA GLY A 21 -0.58 -3.92 13.65
C GLY A 21 0.02 -4.66 14.84
N LYS A 22 -0.78 -4.78 15.90
CA LYS A 22 -0.44 -5.59 17.07
C LYS A 22 -0.29 -7.06 16.66
N GLY A 23 0.86 -7.66 16.94
CA GLY A 23 1.17 -9.05 16.57
C GLY A 23 1.91 -9.20 15.24
N GLU A 24 2.14 -8.11 14.50
CA GLU A 24 2.83 -8.13 13.21
C GLU A 24 4.34 -7.82 13.31
N GLN A 25 4.90 -7.72 14.51
CA GLN A 25 6.32 -7.41 14.73
C GLN A 25 7.22 -8.39 13.99
N VAL A 26 6.91 -9.68 14.08
CA VAL A 26 7.68 -10.75 13.42
C VAL A 26 7.76 -10.57 11.90
N LEU A 27 6.75 -9.95 11.28
CA LEU A 27 6.77 -9.67 9.84
C LEU A 27 7.78 -8.57 9.51
N VAL A 28 7.84 -7.53 10.35
CA VAL A 28 8.81 -6.44 10.20
C VAL A 28 10.22 -6.94 10.50
N ASP A 29 10.41 -7.75 11.54
CA ASP A 29 11.70 -8.33 11.90
C ASP A 29 12.24 -9.23 10.78
N ALA A 30 11.38 -9.98 10.09
CA ALA A 30 11.79 -10.76 8.92
C ALA A 30 12.20 -9.88 7.72
N ILE A 31 11.58 -8.71 7.58
CA ILE A 31 11.89 -7.74 6.54
C ILE A 31 13.22 -7.01 6.84
N ASP A 32 13.44 -6.61 8.09
CA ASP A 32 14.57 -5.80 8.57
C ASP A 32 15.19 -6.38 9.87
N PRO A 33 15.85 -7.54 9.82
CA PRO A 33 16.37 -8.29 10.97
C PRO A 33 17.54 -7.58 11.66
N GLU A 34 18.20 -6.66 10.95
CA GLU A 34 19.29 -5.85 11.49
C GLU A 34 18.77 -4.55 12.11
N SER A 35 17.44 -4.30 12.07
CA SER A 35 16.81 -3.08 12.57
C SER A 35 17.46 -1.82 12.00
N ARG A 36 17.75 -1.81 10.69
CA ARG A 36 18.37 -0.68 9.99
C ARG A 36 17.46 0.55 9.97
N HIS A 37 16.16 0.35 10.07
CA HIS A 37 15.15 1.41 10.05
C HIS A 37 14.31 1.41 11.34
N ALA A 38 13.78 2.58 11.70
CA ALA A 38 12.91 2.71 12.86
C ALA A 38 11.62 1.88 12.66
N SER A 39 11.19 1.16 13.70
CA SER A 39 9.98 0.35 13.66
C SER A 39 9.00 0.75 14.77
N PHE A 40 7.75 0.99 14.37
CA PHE A 40 6.61 1.23 15.24
C PHE A 40 5.59 0.08 15.20
N ALA A 41 5.98 -1.11 14.71
CA ALA A 41 5.10 -2.26 14.57
C ALA A 41 4.42 -2.64 15.90
N GLY A 42 3.09 -2.60 15.92
CA GLY A 42 2.24 -2.87 17.08
C GLY A 42 2.44 -1.93 18.26
N ARG A 43 3.05 -0.75 18.05
CA ARG A 43 3.31 0.26 19.09
C ARG A 43 2.39 1.48 19.01
N LEU A 44 1.71 1.68 17.88
CA LEU A 44 0.86 2.86 17.67
C LEU A 44 -0.62 2.52 17.76
N ASP A 45 -1.38 3.39 18.41
CA ASP A 45 -2.82 3.46 18.20
C ASP A 45 -3.16 4.22 16.90
N LEU A 46 -4.46 4.34 16.58
CA LEU A 46 -4.91 5.01 15.37
C LEU A 46 -4.61 6.51 15.35
N ALA A 47 -4.66 7.19 16.49
CA ALA A 47 -4.38 8.63 16.57
C ALA A 47 -2.89 8.92 16.39
N GLN A 48 -2.03 8.07 16.95
CA GLN A 48 -0.58 8.13 16.76
C GLN A 48 -0.19 7.78 15.33
N MET A 49 -0.83 6.77 14.72
CA MET A 49 -0.65 6.44 13.30
C MET A 49 -1.05 7.62 12.41
N TRP A 50 -2.20 8.24 12.67
CA TRP A 50 -2.64 9.43 11.96
C TRP A 50 -1.59 10.54 12.03
N ARG A 51 -1.05 10.81 13.23
CA ARG A 51 -0.03 11.84 13.41
C ARG A 51 1.28 11.49 12.69
N LEU A 52 1.68 10.22 12.69
CA LEU A 52 2.84 9.76 11.92
C LEU A 52 2.63 10.03 10.42
N LEU A 53 1.48 9.64 9.87
CA LEU A 53 1.17 9.82 8.45
C LEU A 53 1.12 11.30 8.05
N GLN A 54 0.51 12.17 8.86
CA GLN A 54 0.48 13.61 8.58
C GLN A 54 1.87 14.25 8.39
N ASN A 55 2.91 13.67 8.98
CA ASN A 55 4.29 14.18 8.88
C ASN A 55 5.17 13.32 7.96
N ALA A 56 4.61 12.27 7.36
CA ALA A 56 5.33 11.41 6.43
C ALA A 56 5.37 12.06 5.03
N ALA A 57 6.53 11.99 4.36
CA ALA A 57 6.64 12.41 2.97
C ALA A 57 5.83 11.50 2.04
N MET A 58 5.64 10.23 2.43
CA MET A 58 4.90 9.23 1.67
C MET A 58 4.49 8.05 2.55
N LEU A 59 3.40 7.38 2.18
CA LEU A 59 3.00 6.07 2.66
C LEU A 59 3.08 5.06 1.51
N VAL A 60 3.73 3.93 1.72
CA VAL A 60 3.56 2.73 0.88
C VAL A 60 2.88 1.65 1.71
N SER A 61 1.74 1.14 1.25
CA SER A 61 0.95 0.18 2.02
C SER A 61 0.24 -0.85 1.14
N LEU A 62 -0.25 -1.93 1.76
CA LEU A 62 -1.24 -2.81 1.15
C LEU A 62 -2.63 -2.16 1.21
N ASP A 63 -3.59 -2.71 0.47
CA ASP A 63 -5.02 -2.35 0.54
C ASP A 63 -5.62 -2.65 1.94
N THR A 64 -5.41 -1.73 2.87
CA THR A 64 -5.78 -1.81 4.29
C THR A 64 -6.34 -0.47 4.77
N SER A 65 -6.88 -0.43 5.99
CA SER A 65 -7.37 0.82 6.60
C SER A 65 -6.31 1.93 6.65
N ILE A 66 -5.02 1.58 6.78
CA ILE A 66 -3.93 2.56 6.83
C ILE A 66 -3.74 3.27 5.48
N ALA A 67 -3.92 2.57 4.35
CA ALA A 67 -3.89 3.19 3.03
C ALA A 67 -4.99 4.27 2.87
N HIS A 68 -6.19 4.00 3.41
CA HIS A 68 -7.28 4.98 3.41
C HIS A 68 -7.00 6.14 4.36
N MET A 69 -6.38 5.88 5.51
CA MET A 69 -5.93 6.93 6.44
C MET A 69 -4.94 7.89 5.78
N GLY A 70 -4.01 7.37 4.95
CA GLY A 70 -3.07 8.21 4.19
C GLY A 70 -3.77 9.22 3.28
N ARG A 71 -4.90 8.84 2.66
CA ARG A 71 -5.72 9.77 1.86
C ARG A 71 -6.39 10.84 2.72
N LEU A 72 -6.86 10.47 3.91
CA LEU A 72 -7.48 11.40 4.87
C LEU A 72 -6.48 12.42 5.43
N THR A 73 -5.23 12.00 5.65
CA THR A 73 -4.16 12.89 6.13
C THR A 73 -3.53 13.72 5.00
N GLY A 74 -3.91 13.50 3.74
CA GLY A 74 -3.30 14.14 2.58
C GLY A 74 -1.89 13.65 2.26
N THR A 75 -1.45 12.56 2.90
CA THR A 75 -0.12 11.97 2.71
C THR A 75 -0.05 11.30 1.34
N PRO A 76 0.95 11.60 0.49
CA PRO A 76 1.16 10.88 -0.75
C PRO A 76 1.18 9.36 -0.51
N THR A 77 0.27 8.62 -1.12
CA THR A 77 0.02 7.21 -0.77
C THR A 77 0.11 6.30 -2.00
N VAL A 78 1.04 5.35 -1.96
CA VAL A 78 1.11 4.22 -2.90
C VAL A 78 0.46 3.01 -2.25
N THR A 79 -0.55 2.43 -2.90
CA THR A 79 -1.28 1.26 -2.37
C THR A 79 -1.16 0.07 -3.31
N LEU A 80 -0.75 -1.07 -2.76
CA LEU A 80 -0.52 -2.33 -3.48
C LEU A 80 -1.80 -3.18 -3.44
N PHE A 81 -2.36 -3.50 -4.61
CA PHE A 81 -3.56 -4.33 -4.74
C PHE A 81 -3.22 -5.70 -5.32
N GLY A 82 -3.22 -6.73 -4.47
CA GLY A 82 -3.15 -8.13 -4.88
C GLY A 82 -4.54 -8.74 -5.07
N PRO A 83 -5.15 -9.34 -4.04
CA PRO A 83 -6.53 -9.85 -4.12
C PRO A 83 -7.57 -8.72 -4.12
N GLY A 84 -7.25 -7.60 -3.45
CA GLY A 84 -8.02 -6.36 -3.47
C GLY A 84 -8.14 -5.78 -4.89
N SER A 85 -9.17 -4.97 -5.09
CA SER A 85 -9.49 -4.38 -6.40
C SER A 85 -9.31 -2.88 -6.32
N GLU A 86 -8.33 -2.36 -7.05
CA GLU A 86 -8.09 -0.93 -7.17
C GLU A 86 -9.33 -0.20 -7.72
N ALA A 87 -10.07 -0.81 -8.65
CA ALA A 87 -11.31 -0.22 -9.17
C ALA A 87 -12.40 -0.04 -8.10
N LEU A 88 -12.37 -0.85 -7.02
CA LEU A 88 -13.32 -0.75 -5.91
C LEU A 88 -12.84 0.14 -4.78
N PHE A 89 -11.57 0.01 -4.40
CA PHE A 89 -11.03 0.58 -3.16
C PHE A 89 -9.91 1.60 -3.41
N GLY A 90 -9.58 1.85 -4.67
CA GLY A 90 -8.68 2.92 -5.11
C GLY A 90 -9.28 4.31 -4.90
N ALA A 91 -8.85 5.28 -5.70
CA ALA A 91 -9.30 6.65 -5.53
C ALA A 91 -10.80 6.83 -5.83
N GLY A 92 -11.29 6.19 -6.89
CA GLY A 92 -12.61 6.48 -7.45
C GLY A 92 -12.80 7.98 -7.76
N GLU A 93 -14.05 8.40 -7.94
CA GLU A 93 -14.39 9.80 -8.20
C GLU A 93 -14.16 10.72 -7.00
N PHE A 94 -14.42 10.20 -5.79
CA PHE A 94 -14.34 10.98 -4.56
C PHE A 94 -12.91 11.40 -4.24
N TRP A 95 -11.93 10.49 -4.36
CA TRP A 95 -10.53 10.78 -4.06
C TRP A 95 -9.69 11.08 -5.30
N ARG A 96 -10.29 11.43 -6.45
CA ARG A 96 -9.58 11.65 -7.72
C ARG A 96 -8.44 12.68 -7.64
N ASN A 97 -8.52 13.62 -6.69
CA ASN A 97 -7.53 14.67 -6.48
C ASN A 97 -6.54 14.35 -5.34
N SER A 98 -6.72 13.24 -4.62
CA SER A 98 -5.76 12.85 -3.57
C SER A 98 -4.39 12.48 -4.18
N PRO A 99 -3.28 12.75 -3.50
CA PRO A 99 -1.95 12.34 -3.96
C PRO A 99 -1.78 10.82 -3.80
N TYR A 100 -2.42 10.05 -4.68
CA TYR A 100 -2.59 8.62 -4.52
C TYR A 100 -2.23 7.87 -5.80
N ALA A 101 -1.62 6.69 -5.66
CA ALA A 101 -1.35 5.76 -6.75
C ALA A 101 -1.68 4.32 -6.32
N GLY A 102 -2.56 3.67 -7.07
CA GLY A 102 -2.76 2.22 -6.97
C GLY A 102 -1.74 1.48 -7.82
N VAL A 103 -1.11 0.46 -7.26
CA VAL A 103 -0.17 -0.42 -7.97
C VAL A 103 -0.76 -1.81 -7.95
N THR A 104 -1.08 -2.33 -9.13
CA THR A 104 -1.66 -3.65 -9.32
C THR A 104 -1.20 -4.23 -10.64
N ILE A 105 -1.39 -5.53 -10.80
CA ILE A 105 -1.24 -6.20 -12.09
C ILE A 105 -2.58 -6.79 -12.51
N HIS A 106 -2.76 -6.96 -13.82
CA HIS A 106 -3.86 -7.74 -14.34
C HIS A 106 -3.59 -9.23 -14.11
N VAL A 107 -4.51 -9.93 -13.45
CA VAL A 107 -4.50 -11.39 -13.32
C VAL A 107 -5.85 -11.97 -13.74
N PRO A 108 -5.88 -13.06 -14.54
CA PRO A 108 -7.14 -13.62 -15.05
C PRO A 108 -8.01 -14.22 -13.95
N CYS A 109 -7.42 -14.65 -12.83
CA CYS A 109 -8.15 -15.23 -11.71
C CYS A 109 -8.88 -14.21 -10.82
N ARG A 110 -8.80 -12.90 -11.09
CA ARG A 110 -9.61 -11.87 -10.40
C ARG A 110 -10.99 -11.76 -11.06
N ASP A 111 -11.78 -12.81 -10.97
CA ASP A 111 -12.99 -13.05 -11.76
C ASP A 111 -14.30 -12.99 -10.95
N GLN A 112 -14.22 -12.85 -9.62
CA GLN A 112 -15.40 -12.83 -8.76
C GLN A 112 -16.13 -11.50 -8.87
N ARG A 113 -17.47 -11.58 -9.00
CA ARG A 113 -18.38 -10.45 -9.26
C ARG A 113 -19.25 -10.05 -8.07
N SER A 114 -19.01 -10.65 -6.90
CA SER A 114 -19.82 -10.41 -5.70
C SER A 114 -19.17 -9.39 -4.77
N LEU A 115 -19.92 -8.36 -4.39
CA LEU A 115 -19.51 -7.36 -3.40
C LEU A 115 -20.64 -7.16 -2.39
N PHE A 116 -20.33 -7.24 -1.10
CA PHE A 116 -21.32 -7.14 -0.01
C PHE A 116 -22.58 -7.99 -0.25
N LYS A 117 -22.38 -9.27 -0.60
CA LYS A 117 -23.45 -10.24 -0.89
C LYS A 117 -24.36 -9.88 -2.08
N ARG A 118 -23.93 -8.98 -2.96
CA ARG A 118 -24.64 -8.59 -4.19
C ARG A 118 -23.81 -8.94 -5.40
N GLU A 119 -24.46 -9.44 -6.45
CA GLU A 119 -23.83 -9.63 -7.75
C GLU A 119 -23.82 -8.31 -8.53
N ILE A 120 -22.64 -7.94 -9.03
CA ILE A 120 -22.43 -6.71 -9.78
C ILE A 120 -21.56 -7.03 -11.00
N HIS A 121 -22.13 -6.92 -12.21
CA HIS A 121 -21.52 -7.46 -13.44
C HIS A 121 -20.13 -6.91 -13.77
N TRP A 122 -19.84 -5.65 -13.40
CA TRP A 122 -18.56 -5.00 -13.67
C TRP A 122 -17.49 -5.30 -12.60
N VAL A 123 -17.88 -5.83 -11.44
CA VAL A 123 -16.95 -6.08 -10.34
C VAL A 123 -15.97 -7.18 -10.70
N ARG A 124 -14.69 -6.93 -10.40
CA ARG A 124 -13.60 -7.91 -10.50
C ARG A 124 -12.80 -7.85 -9.20
N ARG A 125 -12.86 -8.92 -8.41
CA ARG A 125 -12.08 -9.08 -7.17
C ARG A 125 -11.73 -10.55 -6.91
N CYS A 126 -10.93 -10.79 -5.88
CA CYS A 126 -10.63 -12.13 -5.40
C CYS A 126 -10.83 -12.21 -3.88
N GLN A 127 -11.57 -13.21 -3.42
CA GLN A 127 -11.78 -13.58 -2.02
C GLN A 127 -11.32 -15.01 -1.73
N ARG A 128 -10.57 -15.64 -2.66
CA ARG A 128 -9.99 -16.96 -2.44
C ARG A 128 -9.06 -16.90 -1.22
N THR A 129 -9.23 -17.86 -0.34
CA THR A 129 -8.38 -18.06 0.85
C THR A 129 -7.02 -18.63 0.45
N PRO A 130 -6.01 -18.62 1.36
CA PRO A 130 -4.75 -19.31 1.11
C PRO A 130 -4.89 -20.81 0.80
N ALA A 131 -5.96 -21.46 1.26
CA ALA A 131 -6.25 -22.86 0.93
C ALA A 131 -6.75 -23.05 -0.52
N GLU A 132 -7.39 -22.03 -1.09
CA GLU A 132 -7.93 -22.03 -2.46
C GLU A 132 -6.97 -21.38 -3.48
N CYS A 133 -5.89 -20.76 -3.00
CA CYS A 133 -4.92 -20.02 -3.80
C CYS A 133 -3.51 -20.48 -3.45
N SER A 134 -3.01 -21.47 -4.19
CA SER A 134 -1.68 -22.05 -3.96
C SER A 134 -0.53 -21.08 -4.24
N ARG A 135 -0.78 -20.04 -5.05
CA ARG A 135 0.23 -19.04 -5.42
C ARG A 135 -0.39 -17.67 -5.61
N ALA A 136 0.05 -16.70 -4.81
CA ALA A 136 -0.47 -15.34 -4.83
C ALA A 136 0.16 -14.51 -5.97
N ILE A 137 -0.02 -14.96 -7.23
CA ILE A 137 0.57 -14.31 -8.41
C ILE A 137 0.23 -12.82 -8.51
N CYS A 138 -0.93 -12.41 -7.97
CA CYS A 138 -1.37 -11.01 -7.93
C CYS A 138 -0.47 -10.11 -7.07
N MET A 139 0.15 -10.64 -6.02
CA MET A 139 1.15 -9.92 -5.21
C MET A 139 2.56 -10.20 -5.70
N GLU A 140 2.86 -11.44 -6.10
CA GLU A 140 4.19 -11.81 -6.60
C GLU A 140 4.57 -11.08 -7.87
N GLY A 141 3.62 -10.78 -8.75
CA GLY A 141 3.90 -10.05 -9.98
C GLY A 141 4.00 -8.53 -9.80
N ILE A 142 3.69 -7.97 -8.62
CA ILE A 142 3.99 -6.57 -8.34
C ILE A 142 5.49 -6.44 -8.06
N ASP A 143 6.21 -5.81 -8.98
CA ASP A 143 7.65 -5.58 -8.87
C ASP A 143 7.96 -4.35 -8.03
N VAL A 144 9.09 -4.37 -7.32
CA VAL A 144 9.62 -3.24 -6.55
C VAL A 144 9.74 -2.00 -7.43
N LYS A 145 10.18 -2.15 -8.68
CA LYS A 145 10.28 -1.04 -9.63
C LYS A 145 8.94 -0.33 -9.85
N MET A 146 7.84 -1.08 -9.98
CA MET A 146 6.51 -0.49 -10.16
C MET A 146 6.12 0.41 -8.98
N VAL A 147 6.51 -0.01 -7.76
CA VAL A 147 6.24 0.73 -6.53
C VAL A 147 7.10 2.00 -6.45
N VAL A 148 8.38 1.88 -6.77
CA VAL A 148 9.33 3.01 -6.78
C VAL A 148 8.95 4.04 -7.84
N ASP A 149 8.59 3.61 -9.05
CA ASP A 149 8.15 4.51 -10.13
C ASP A 149 6.89 5.29 -9.71
N ALA A 150 5.93 4.63 -9.06
CA ALA A 150 4.71 5.25 -8.55
C ALA A 150 5.01 6.24 -7.41
N ALA A 151 5.91 5.88 -6.49
CA ALA A 151 6.38 6.75 -5.42
C ALA A 151 7.03 8.02 -5.99
N ASP A 152 7.98 7.86 -6.91
CA ASP A 152 8.67 8.97 -7.56
C ASP A 152 7.73 9.89 -8.34
N ALA A 153 6.73 9.33 -9.03
CA ALA A 153 5.72 10.10 -9.74
C ALA A 153 4.89 10.97 -8.79
N LEU A 154 4.44 10.40 -7.67
CA LEU A 154 3.71 11.15 -6.63
C LEU A 154 4.58 12.24 -6.00
N ARG A 155 5.86 11.94 -5.71
CA ARG A 155 6.79 12.91 -5.13
C ARG A 155 7.00 14.11 -6.05
N ARG A 156 7.24 13.87 -7.34
CA ARG A 156 7.39 14.94 -8.34
C ARG A 156 6.14 15.79 -8.47
N LYS A 157 4.95 15.19 -8.37
CA LYS A 157 3.69 15.94 -8.40
C LYS A 157 3.55 16.84 -7.17
N ALA A 158 3.80 16.31 -5.97
CA ALA A 158 3.75 17.09 -4.73
C ALA A 158 4.74 18.27 -4.71
N SER A 159 5.96 18.08 -5.24
CA SER A 159 6.93 19.18 -5.34
C SER A 159 6.51 20.28 -6.33
N ARG A 160 5.77 19.94 -7.39
CA ARG A 160 5.25 20.92 -8.36
C ARG A 160 4.08 21.73 -7.81
N ASP A 161 3.22 21.12 -6.99
CA ASP A 161 2.06 21.80 -6.40
C ASP A 161 2.46 22.78 -5.28
N LEU A 162 3.71 22.70 -4.78
CA LEU A 162 4.29 23.59 -3.77
C LEU A 162 5.12 24.75 -4.35
N ALA A 163 5.41 24.73 -5.65
CA ALA A 163 6.24 25.72 -6.36
C ALA A 163 5.38 26.69 -7.18
#